data_AF-A0A383CUW6-F1
#
_entry.id   AF-A0A383CUW6-F1
#
_cell.length_a   1.000
_cell.length_b   1.000
_cell.length_c   1.000
_cell.angle_alpha   90.00
_cell.angle_beta   90.00
_cell.angle_gamma   90.00
#
_symmetry.space_group_name_H-M   'P 1'
#
loop_
_entity.id
_entity.type
_entity.pdbx_description
1 polymer ?
#
loop_
_entity_poly.entity_id
_entity_poly.type
_entity_poly.pdbx_seq_one_letter_code
_entity_poly.pdbx_strand_id
1 'polypeptide(L)'
;MVDHGLRKESSKEAKLVKLLLGKFDIGCEILKWKGKKPHSNIQSIARNERYNLLKKACKRNNIRHLLIGHHIDDLYENFFIRLVRGSGLRGLASFGEPIKEEDNFF
;
A
#
# COMPACT_ATOMS: atom_id res chain seq x y z
N MET A 1 1.26 -2.75 9.48
CA MET A 1 1.46 -3.70 8.35
C MET A 1 0.11 -4.04 7.72
N VAL A 2 0.03 -4.24 6.40
CA VAL A 2 -1.19 -4.73 5.72
C VAL A 2 -1.00 -6.17 5.27
N ASP A 3 -1.93 -7.06 5.64
CA ASP A 3 -2.04 -8.42 5.14
C ASP A 3 -3.16 -8.48 4.08
N HIS A 4 -2.76 -8.61 2.81
CA HIS A 4 -3.71 -8.66 1.69
C HIS A 4 -4.44 -10.00 1.58
N GLY A 5 -3.93 -11.09 2.16
CA GLY A 5 -4.53 -12.41 2.03
C GLY A 5 -4.51 -13.00 0.61
N LEU A 6 -3.61 -12.54 -0.28
CA LEU A 6 -3.52 -13.01 -1.67
C LEU A 6 -2.83 -14.38 -1.80
N ARG A 7 -1.95 -14.71 -0.84
CA ARG A 7 -1.27 -16.00 -0.72
C ARG A 7 -1.64 -16.66 0.60
N LYS A 8 -1.69 -17.99 0.64
CA LYS A 8 -1.99 -18.75 1.87
C LYS A 8 -1.03 -18.38 3.02
N GLU A 9 0.25 -18.17 2.70
CA GLU A 9 1.29 -17.87 3.69
C GLU A 9 1.29 -16.42 4.20
N SER A 10 0.56 -15.51 3.56
CA SER A 10 0.61 -14.06 3.88
C SER A 10 0.32 -13.74 5.35
N SER A 11 -0.69 -14.37 5.95
CA SER A 11 -1.00 -14.17 7.37
C SER A 11 0.08 -14.70 8.31
N LYS A 12 0.83 -15.75 7.91
CA LYS A 12 1.94 -16.30 8.70
C LYS A 12 3.14 -15.35 8.66
N GLU A 13 3.49 -14.88 7.48
CA GLU A 13 4.54 -13.87 7.27
C GLU A 13 4.24 -12.59 8.07
N ALA A 14 2.98 -12.11 8.06
CA ALA A 14 2.59 -10.92 8.81
C ALA A 14 2.77 -11.07 10.33
N LYS A 15 2.44 -12.24 10.87
CA LYS A 15 2.67 -12.55 12.29
C LYS A 15 4.16 -12.59 12.63
N LEU A 16 4.98 -13.16 11.75
CA LEU A 16 6.43 -13.23 11.93
C LEU A 16 7.06 -11.83 11.94
N VAL A 17 6.67 -10.95 11.02
CA VAL A 17 7.13 -9.56 10.98
C VAL A 17 6.72 -8.81 12.26
N LYS A 18 5.48 -8.97 12.71
CA LYS A 18 5.03 -8.37 13.98
C LYS A 18 5.87 -8.83 15.17
N LEU A 19 6.18 -10.13 15.25
CA LEU A 19 7.03 -10.68 16.29
C LEU A 19 8.46 -10.11 16.22
N LEU A 20 9.03 -10.01 15.02
CA LEU A 20 10.36 -9.45 14.80
C LEU A 20 10.44 -7.98 15.25
N LEU A 21 9.47 -7.15 14.84
CA LEU A 21 9.39 -5.74 15.25
C LEU A 21 9.22 -5.58 16.77
N GLY A 22 8.50 -6.50 17.41
CA GLY A 22 8.38 -6.54 18.87
C GLY A 22 9.70 -6.74 19.60
N LYS A 23 10.72 -7.34 18.97
CA LYS A 23 12.07 -7.45 19.55
C LYS A 23 12.83 -6.12 19.58
N PHE A 24 12.34 -5.12 18.85
CA PHE A 24 12.91 -3.78 18.77
C PHE A 24 11.99 -2.72 19.41
N ASP A 25 11.01 -3.14 20.22
CA ASP A 25 9.99 -2.27 20.84
C ASP A 25 9.17 -1.46 19.82
N ILE A 26 9.06 -1.94 18.59
CA ILE A 26 8.24 -1.31 17.54
C ILE A 26 6.85 -1.93 17.53
N GLY A 27 5.86 -1.13 17.93
CA GLY A 27 4.45 -1.50 17.86
C GLY A 27 3.99 -1.75 16.41
N CYS A 28 3.55 -2.97 16.11
CA CYS A 28 3.06 -3.33 14.78
C CYS A 28 1.61 -3.84 14.82
N GLU A 29 0.68 -3.05 14.30
CA GLU A 29 -0.68 -3.46 14.00
C GLU A 29 -0.75 -4.18 12.64
N ILE A 30 -1.42 -5.34 12.59
CA ILE A 30 -1.69 -6.07 11.34
C ILE A 30 -3.10 -5.73 10.88
N LEU A 31 -3.22 -5.05 9.74
CA LEU A 31 -4.47 -4.68 9.11
C LEU A 31 -4.78 -5.67 7.99
N LYS A 32 -5.87 -6.43 8.14
CA LYS A 32 -6.21 -7.48 7.17
C LYS A 32 -7.22 -6.98 6.14
N TRP A 33 -6.93 -7.17 4.86
CA TRP A 33 -7.91 -6.96 3.80
C TRP A 33 -8.96 -8.08 3.83
N LYS A 34 -10.18 -7.73 4.23
CA LYS A 34 -11.34 -8.64 4.25
C LYS A 34 -12.11 -8.59 2.92
N GLY A 35 -12.77 -9.68 2.57
CA GLY A 35 -13.62 -9.75 1.37
C GLY A 35 -12.96 -10.44 0.17
N LYS A 36 -13.72 -10.50 -0.92
CA LYS A 36 -13.35 -11.22 -2.16
C LYS A 36 -12.17 -10.53 -2.84
N LYS A 37 -11.22 -11.33 -3.35
CA LYS A 37 -10.06 -10.82 -4.10
C LYS A 37 -10.41 -10.75 -5.58
N PRO A 38 -10.01 -9.70 -6.29
CA PRO A 38 -10.32 -9.55 -7.71
C PRO A 38 -9.54 -10.59 -8.52
N HIS A 39 -10.09 -10.99 -9.67
CA HIS A 39 -9.41 -11.91 -10.61
C HIS A 39 -8.45 -11.18 -11.56
N SER A 40 -8.68 -9.89 -11.82
CA SER A 40 -7.83 -9.03 -12.66
C SER A 40 -7.42 -7.77 -11.89
N ASN A 41 -6.40 -7.05 -12.38
CA ASN A 41 -5.92 -5.80 -11.75
C ASN A 41 -5.55 -5.91 -10.26
N ILE A 42 -5.13 -7.12 -9.82
CA ILE A 42 -4.86 -7.45 -8.43
C ILE A 42 -3.90 -6.45 -7.78
N GLN A 43 -2.82 -6.06 -8.46
CA GLN A 43 -1.83 -5.11 -7.94
C GLN A 43 -2.43 -3.72 -7.66
N SER A 44 -3.20 -3.17 -8.61
CA SER A 44 -3.83 -1.86 -8.47
C SER A 44 -4.85 -1.85 -7.33
N ILE A 45 -5.71 -2.87 -7.29
CA ILE A 45 -6.73 -2.99 -6.25
C ILE A 45 -6.10 -3.24 -4.88
N ALA A 46 -5.08 -4.10 -4.79
CA ALA A 46 -4.33 -4.33 -3.57
C ALA A 46 -3.63 -3.07 -3.07
N ARG A 47 -3.11 -2.22 -3.98
CA ARG A 47 -2.55 -0.91 -3.64
C ARG A 47 -3.62 -0.01 -3.03
N ASN A 48 -4.78 0.13 -3.67
CA ASN A 48 -5.88 0.95 -3.16
C ASN A 48 -6.37 0.47 -1.79
N GLU A 49 -6.57 -0.83 -1.62
CA GLU A 49 -7.01 -1.42 -0.36
C GLU A 49 -5.96 -1.25 0.75
N ARG A 50 -4.67 -1.30 0.43
CA ARG A 50 -3.59 -0.97 1.38
C ARG A 50 -3.74 0.46 1.91
N TYR A 51 -3.92 1.43 1.02
CA TYR A 51 -4.11 2.83 1.44
C TYR A 51 -5.39 3.02 2.25
N ASN A 52 -6.49 2.39 1.85
CA ASN A 52 -7.76 2.45 2.58
C ASN A 52 -7.61 1.93 4.02
N LEU A 53 -6.96 0.79 4.20
CA LEU A 53 -6.72 0.21 5.53
C LEU A 53 -5.81 1.10 6.39
N LEU A 54 -4.71 1.60 5.82
CA LEU A 54 -3.78 2.47 6.53
C LEU A 54 -4.45 3.78 6.96
N LYS A 55 -5.21 4.43 6.06
CA LYS A 55 -5.96 5.66 6.38
C LYS A 55 -6.96 5.43 7.52
N LYS A 56 -7.73 4.32 7.47
CA LYS A 56 -8.68 3.96 8.54
C LYS A 56 -7.97 3.73 9.88
N ALA A 57 -6.82 3.07 9.87
CA ALA A 57 -6.03 2.86 11.08
C ALA A 57 -5.45 4.18 11.61
N CYS A 58 -4.98 5.07 10.75
CA CYS A 58 -4.49 6.39 11.15
C CYS A 58 -5.60 7.21 11.80
N LYS A 59 -6.80 7.26 11.18
CA LYS A 59 -7.97 7.95 11.74
C LYS A 59 -8.38 7.38 13.09
N ARG A 60 -8.43 6.04 13.25
CA ARG A 60 -8.76 5.39 14.52
C ARG A 60 -7.77 5.71 15.64
N ASN A 61 -6.49 5.86 15.32
CA ASN A 61 -5.41 6.09 16.29
C ASN A 61 -5.00 7.57 16.39
N ASN A 62 -5.75 8.50 15.79
CA ASN A 62 -5.42 9.93 15.73
C ASN A 62 -4.00 10.23 15.20
N ILE A 63 -3.54 9.46 14.21
CA ILE A 63 -2.22 9.63 13.56
C ILE A 63 -2.37 10.60 12.39
N ARG A 64 -1.63 11.72 12.43
CA ARG A 64 -1.68 12.78 11.39
C ARG A 64 -0.80 12.51 10.18
N HIS A 65 0.27 11.73 10.34
CA HIS A 65 1.25 11.51 9.28
C HIS A 65 1.46 10.02 9.03
N LEU A 66 1.44 9.64 7.76
CA LEU A 66 1.72 8.27 7.29
C LEU A 66 2.98 8.30 6.43
N LEU A 67 4.07 7.74 6.94
CA LEU A 67 5.30 7.55 6.17
C LEU A 67 5.22 6.25 5.37
N ILE A 68 5.70 6.28 4.13
CA ILE A 68 5.74 5.13 3.23
C ILE A 68 7.14 5.05 2.62
N GLY A 69 7.77 3.88 2.69
CA GLY A 69 9.06 3.62 2.05
C GLY A 69 8.87 3.30 0.57
N HIS A 70 8.51 4.29 -0.26
CA HIS A 70 8.68 4.16 -1.70
C HIS A 70 10.15 4.38 -2.02
N HIS A 71 10.77 3.43 -2.71
CA HIS A 71 12.15 3.55 -3.18
C HIS A 71 12.17 4.05 -4.63
N ILE A 72 13.32 4.59 -5.07
CA ILE A 72 13.51 5.03 -6.45
C ILE A 72 13.32 3.88 -7.46
N ASP A 73 13.58 2.64 -7.04
CA ASP A 73 13.39 1.46 -7.88
C ASP A 73 11.91 1.18 -8.19
N ASP A 74 10.98 1.54 -7.29
CA ASP A 74 9.54 1.44 -7.54
C ASP A 74 9.09 2.36 -8.70
N LEU A 75 9.81 3.46 -8.92
CA LEU A 75 9.57 4.39 -10.03
C LEU A 75 9.95 3.74 -11.36
N TYR A 76 11.14 3.12 -11.42
CA TYR A 76 11.62 2.43 -12.60
C TYR A 76 10.74 1.24 -12.97
N GLU A 77 10.38 0.41 -11.99
CA GLU A 77 9.47 -0.72 -12.22
C GLU A 77 8.12 -0.26 -12.81
N ASN A 78 7.52 0.79 -12.22
CA ASN A 78 6.25 1.32 -12.71
C ASN A 78 6.39 1.95 -14.12
N PHE A 79 7.52 2.60 -14.42
CA PHE A 79 7.81 3.10 -15.77
C PHE A 79 7.86 1.97 -16.79
N PHE A 80 8.64 0.91 -16.54
CA PHE A 80 8.76 -0.22 -17.46
C PHE A 80 7.43 -0.98 -17.63
N ILE A 81 6.68 -1.17 -16.55
CA ILE A 81 5.34 -1.78 -16.59
C ILE A 81 4.40 -0.98 -17.51
N ARG A 82 4.44 0.36 -17.45
CA ARG A 82 3.60 1.23 -18.28
C ARG A 82 4.07 1.29 -19.73
N LEU A 83 5.38 1.24 -19.95
CA LEU A 83 5.99 1.17 -21.27
C LEU A 83 5.56 -0.10 -22.01
N VAL A 84 5.68 -1.27 -21.37
CA VAL A 84 5.25 -2.55 -21.93
C VAL A 84 3.74 -2.58 -22.23
N ARG A 85 2.93 -1.83 -21.48
CA ARG A 85 1.49 -1.69 -21.70
C ARG A 85 1.10 -0.70 -22.81
N GLY A 86 2.06 -0.13 -23.53
CA GLY A 86 1.81 0.80 -24.64
C GLY A 86 1.32 2.18 -24.19
N SER A 87 1.68 2.61 -22.98
CA SER A 87 1.28 3.93 -22.48
C SER A 87 1.96 5.04 -23.30
N GLY A 88 1.20 6.06 -23.73
CA GLY A 88 1.77 7.27 -24.32
C GLY A 88 2.59 8.10 -23.33
N LEU A 89 3.26 9.14 -23.81
CA LEU A 89 4.17 10.00 -23.00
C LEU A 89 3.54 10.52 -21.69
N ARG A 90 2.26 10.90 -21.71
CA ARG A 90 1.52 11.32 -20.50
C ARG A 90 1.35 10.18 -19.48
N GLY A 91 1.19 8.95 -19.96
CA GLY A 91 1.08 7.77 -19.09
C GLY A 91 2.42 7.35 -18.49
N LEU A 92 3.53 7.60 -19.19
CA LEU A 92 4.89 7.30 -18.73
C LEU A 92 5.38 8.28 -17.64
N ALA A 93 4.95 9.55 -17.68
CA ALA A 93 5.24 10.57 -16.67
C ALA A 93 4.42 10.33 -15.37
N SER A 94 4.75 9.28 -14.62
CA SER A 94 3.88 8.74 -13.55
C SER A 94 4.02 9.39 -12.15
N PHE A 95 4.60 10.57 -11.98
CA PHE A 95 4.61 11.26 -10.66
C PHE A 95 4.53 12.79 -10.78
N GLY A 96 3.64 13.29 -11.65
CA GLY A 96 3.46 14.74 -11.86
C GLY A 96 2.37 15.40 -11.02
N GLU A 97 1.43 14.67 -10.43
CA GLU A 97 0.38 15.29 -9.62
C GLU A 97 0.59 14.99 -8.13
N PRO A 98 0.80 16.04 -7.29
CA PRO A 98 0.59 15.87 -5.86
C PRO A 98 -0.84 15.37 -5.67
N ILE A 99 -1.01 14.36 -4.82
CA ILE A 99 -2.32 13.94 -4.36
C ILE A 99 -2.95 15.19 -3.74
N LYS A 100 -3.91 15.81 -4.42
CA LYS A 100 -4.69 16.89 -3.81
C LYS A 100 -5.35 16.30 -2.56
N GLU A 101 -5.05 16.89 -1.43
CA GLU A 101 -5.85 16.69 -0.23
C GLU A 101 -7.30 17.02 -0.61
N GLU A 102 -8.18 16.03 -0.59
CA GLU A 102 -9.60 16.32 -0.50
C GLU A 102 -9.79 16.97 0.87
N ASP A 103 -10.02 18.29 0.84
CA ASP A 103 -10.48 19.09 1.95
C ASP A 103 -11.66 18.40 2.63
N ASN A 104 -11.38 17.71 3.73
CA ASN A 104 -12.30 17.49 4.85
C ASN A 104 -11.51 16.90 6.02
N PHE A 105 -10.60 17.73 6.54
CA PHE A 105 -10.08 17.63 7.90
C PHE A 105 -10.94 18.49 8.82
N PHE A 106 -12.09 17.97 9.26
CA PHE A 106 -12.72 18.21 10.56
C PHE A 106 -13.55 16.98 10.94
#